data_AF-A0AAV4G892-F1
#
_entry.id   AF-A0AAV4G892-F1
#
_cell.length_a   1.000
_cell.length_b   1.000
_cell.length_c   1.000
_cell.angle_alpha   90.00
_cell.angle_beta   90.00
_cell.angle_gamma   90.00
#
_symmetry.space_group_name_H-M   'P 1'
#
loop_
_entity.id
_entity.type
_entity.pdbx_description
1 polymer ?
#
loop_
_entity_poly.entity_id
_entity_poly.type
_entity_poly.pdbx_seq_one_letter_code
_entity_poly.pdbx_strand_id
1 'polypeptide(L)' 'MLKNMISFYEMARHAVETTAQSDNKVTFAIIREQMGQVLYKLSHMKFMDPYADGEAKIKQTYEELMEEMQQAFMNLEL' A
#
# COMPACT_ATOMS: atom_id res chain seq x y z
N MET A 1 -1.41 -2.12 -11.37
CA MET A 1 -2.53 -2.45 -10.45
C MET A 1 -2.31 -3.74 -9.67
N LEU A 2 -2.34 -4.93 -10.30
CA LEU A 2 -2.24 -6.21 -9.58
C LEU A 2 -0.98 -6.31 -8.70
N LYS A 3 0.17 -5.89 -9.24
CA LYS A 3 1.44 -5.78 -8.50
C LYS A 3 1.25 -5.05 -7.16
N ASN A 4 0.72 -3.82 -7.20
CA ASN A 4 0.53 -3.00 -6.00
C ASN A 4 -0.46 -3.62 -5.00
N MET A 5 -1.52 -4.29 -5.48
CA MET A 5 -2.47 -4.98 -4.60
C MET A 5 -1.83 -6.17 -3.88
N ILE A 6 -1.05 -6.98 -4.59
CA ILE A 6 -0.32 -8.11 -3.99
C ILE A 6 0.75 -7.60 -3.03
N SER A 7 1.50 -6.56 -3.40
CA SER A 7 2.50 -5.95 -2.51
C SER A 7 1.88 -5.42 -1.22
N PHE A 8 0.71 -4.77 -1.27
CA PHE A 8 -0.01 -4.35 -0.05
C PHE A 8 -0.35 -5.56 0.84
N TYR A 9 -0.87 -6.62 0.23
CA TYR A 9 -1.24 -7.84 0.95
C TYR A 9 -0.03 -8.50 1.63
N GLU A 10 1.08 -8.63 0.91
CA GLU A 10 2.32 -9.23 1.44
C GLU A 10 2.89 -8.40 2.59
N MET A 11 2.96 -7.08 2.45
CA MET A 11 3.45 -6.19 3.51
C MET A 11 2.53 -6.19 4.74
N ALA A 12 1.21 -6.13 4.54
CA ALA A 12 0.26 -6.18 5.65
C ALA A 12 0.33 -7.51 6.41
N ARG A 13 0.43 -8.62 5.67
CA ARG A 13 0.62 -9.94 6.26
C ARG A 13 1.93 -10.02 7.03
N HIS A 14 3.02 -9.56 6.44
CA HIS A 14 4.35 -9.56 7.06
C HIS A 14 4.36 -8.77 8.36
N ALA A 15 3.87 -7.53 8.37
CA ALA A 15 3.84 -6.67 9.56
C ALA A 15 3.03 -7.31 10.72
N VAL A 16 1.93 -8.00 10.41
CA VAL A 16 1.13 -8.71 11.41
C VAL A 16 1.86 -9.95 11.93
N GLU A 17 2.53 -10.72 11.06
CA GLU A 17 3.25 -11.94 11.45
C GLU A 17 4.51 -11.63 12.27
N THR A 18 5.29 -10.61 11.89
CA THR A 18 6.55 -10.26 12.56
C THR A 18 6.35 -9.64 13.94
N THR A 19 5.26 -8.90 14.13
CA THR A 19 4.96 -8.21 15.40
C THR A 19 4.04 -9.02 16.30
N ALA A 20 3.65 -10.24 15.93
CA ALA A 20 2.66 -11.05 16.65
C ALA A 20 3.03 -11.35 18.12
N GLN A 21 4.33 -11.42 18.43
CA GLN A 21 4.86 -11.65 19.78
C GLN A 21 5.45 -10.38 20.41
N SER A 22 5.38 -9.25 19.72
CA SER A 22 5.84 -7.95 20.24
C SER A 22 4.77 -7.32 21.12
N ASP A 23 5.19 -6.56 22.14
CA ASP A 23 4.28 -5.74 22.94
C ASP A 23 3.56 -4.69 22.07
N ASN A 24 4.20 -4.24 20.98
CA ASN A 24 3.65 -3.33 19.98
C ASN A 24 3.09 -4.11 18.77
N LYS A 25 2.20 -5.08 19.01
CA LYS A 25 1.63 -5.88 17.92
C LYS A 25 0.87 -5.01 16.92
N VAL A 26 1.18 -5.18 15.65
CA VAL A 26 0.45 -4.56 14.55
C VAL A 26 -0.76 -5.43 14.23
N THR A 27 -1.94 -4.81 14.25
CA THR A 27 -3.19 -5.47 13.84
C THR A 27 -3.71 -4.87 12.54
N PHE A 28 -4.58 -5.59 11.83
CA PHE A 28 -5.21 -5.04 10.63
C PHE A 28 -6.02 -3.76 10.91
N ALA A 29 -6.56 -3.60 12.12
CA ALA A 29 -7.25 -2.36 12.50
C ALA A 29 -6.29 -1.15 12.45
N ILE A 30 -5.08 -1.30 13.00
CA ILE A 30 -4.03 -0.26 12.96
C ILE A 30 -3.60 0.00 11.52
N ILE A 31 -3.35 -1.05 10.74
CA ILE A 31 -2.99 -0.91 9.32
C ILE A 31 -4.08 -0.15 8.57
N ARG A 32 -5.35 -0.50 8.74
CA ARG A 32 -6.46 0.17 8.04
C ARG A 32 -6.58 1.64 8.41
N GLU A 33 -6.35 1.99 9.67
CA GLU A 33 -6.40 3.37 10.16
C GLU A 33 -5.24 4.20 9.58
N GLN A 34 -4.01 3.71 9.70
CA GLN A 34 -2.79 4.41 9.24
C GLN A 34 -2.66 4.45 7.71
N MET A 35 -3.17 3.43 7.01
CA MET A 35 -3.09 3.28 5.54
C MET A 35 -4.31 3.84 4.81
N GLY A 36 -5.16 4.66 5.44
CA GLY A 36 -6.39 5.15 4.80
C GLY A 36 -6.15 5.81 3.43
N GLN A 37 -5.08 6.61 3.31
CA GLN A 37 -4.69 7.26 2.05
C GLN A 37 -4.17 6.26 1.00
N VAL A 38 -3.33 5.30 1.41
CA VAL A 38 -2.80 4.25 0.52
C VAL A 38 -3.94 3.38 -0.01
N LEU A 39 -4.89 2.98 0.85
CA LEU A 39 -6.06 2.20 0.47
C LEU A 39 -6.97 2.95 -0.52
N TYR A 40 -7.13 4.27 -0.32
CA TYR A 40 -7.84 5.12 -1.27
C TYR A 40 -7.15 5.14 -2.64
N LYS A 41 -5.84 5.39 -2.68
CA LYS A 41 -5.06 5.42 -3.93
C LYS A 41 -5.04 4.07 -4.64
N LEU A 42 -4.91 2.96 -3.90
CA LEU A 42 -5.00 1.60 -4.45
C LEU A 42 -6.34 1.36 -5.14
N SER A 43 -7.43 1.81 -4.51
CA SER A 43 -8.79 1.71 -5.08
C SER A 43 -8.97 2.63 -6.29
N HIS A 44 -8.22 3.74 -6.35
CA HIS A 44 -8.31 4.73 -7.42
C HIS A 44 -7.63 4.28 -8.72
N MET A 45 -6.66 3.35 -8.66
CA MET A 45 -5.91 2.88 -9.84
C MET A 45 -6.80 2.46 -11.03
N LYS A 46 -7.96 1.86 -10.76
CA LYS A 46 -8.89 1.40 -11.81
C LYS A 46 -9.60 2.52 -12.59
N PHE A 47 -9.50 3.77 -12.11
CA PHE A 47 -10.14 4.94 -12.70
C PHE A 47 -9.17 5.79 -13.55
N MET A 48 -7.89 5.40 -13.63
CA MET A 48 -6.94 6.03 -14.56
C MET A 48 -7.42 5.79 -16.01
N ASP A 49 -7.32 6.81 -16.85
CA ASP A 49 -7.79 6.76 -18.23
C ASP A 49 -6.62 6.51 -19.19
N PRO A 50 -6.54 5.34 -19.86
CA PRO A 50 -5.45 5.05 -20.79
C PRO A 50 -5.34 6.03 -21.97
N TYR A 51 -6.46 6.67 -22.36
CA TYR A 51 -6.49 7.63 -23.47
C TYR A 51 -6.07 9.03 -23.03
N ALA A 52 -6.52 9.46 -21.84
CA ALA A 52 -6.21 10.81 -21.34
C ALA A 52 -4.87 10.87 -20.60
N ASP A 53 -4.55 9.88 -19.76
CA ASP A 53 -3.35 9.85 -18.94
C ASP A 53 -2.13 9.27 -19.68
N GLY A 54 -2.35 8.29 -20.54
CA GLY A 54 -1.29 7.59 -21.26
C GLY A 54 -0.48 6.62 -20.40
N GLU A 55 0.21 5.68 -21.05
CA GLU A 55 0.91 4.57 -20.38
C GLU A 55 2.02 5.04 -19.42
N ALA A 56 2.81 6.03 -19.83
CA ALA A 56 3.95 6.51 -19.04
C ALA A 56 3.49 7.09 -17.68
N LYS A 57 2.47 7.94 -17.70
CA LYS A 57 1.91 8.55 -16.48
C LYS A 57 1.30 7.48 -15.57
N ILE A 58 0.54 6.54 -16.12
CA ILE A 58 -0.08 5.46 -15.34
C ILE A 58 0.99 4.61 -14.64
N LYS A 59 2.07 4.24 -15.35
CA LYS A 59 3.18 3.48 -14.75
C LYS A 59 3.86 4.26 -13.64
N GLN A 60 4.19 5.53 -13.88
CA GLN A 60 4.80 6.39 -12.88
C GLN A 60 3.92 6.51 -11.63
N THR A 61 2.62 6.77 -11.79
CA THR A 61 1.68 6.82 -10.64
C THR A 61 1.63 5.50 -9.87
N TYR A 62 1.75 4.35 -10.55
CA TYR A 62 1.80 3.06 -9.87
C TYR A 62 3.12 2.83 -9.12
N GLU A 63 4.24 3.32 -9.65
CA GLU A 63 5.55 3.26 -8.98
C GLU A 63 5.58 4.17 -7.75
N GLU A 64 5.14 5.42 -7.88
CA GLU A 64 5.02 6.36 -6.76
C GLU A 64 4.13 5.81 -5.63
N LEU A 65 3.00 5.18 -5.97
CA LEU A 65 2.14 4.53 -4.98
C LEU A 65 2.83 3.33 -4.31
N MET A 66 3.70 2.61 -5.02
CA MET A 66 4.45 1.50 -4.44
C MET A 66 5.48 2.01 -3.42
N GLU A 67 6.19 3.08 -3.74
CA GLU A 67 7.16 3.72 -2.83
C GLU A 67 6.47 4.31 -1.59
N GLU A 68 5.37 5.03 -1.78
CA GLU A 68 4.57 5.57 -0.68
C GLU A 68 4.09 4.46 0.27
N MET A 69 3.62 3.34 -0.29
CA MET A 69 3.18 2.20 0.48
C MET A 69 4.33 1.58 1.29
N GLN A 70 5.50 1.39 0.69
CA GLN A 70 6.68 0.88 1.40
C GLN A 70 7.08 1.82 2.54
N GLN A 71 7.13 3.13 2.30
CA GLN A 71 7.44 4.11 3.33
C GLN A 71 6.42 4.08 4.47
N ALA A 72 5.14 3.96 4.15
CA ALA A 72 4.09 3.91 5.15
C ALA A 72 4.24 2.65 6.03
N PHE A 73 4.54 1.48 5.47
CA PHE A 73 4.75 0.25 6.24
C PHE A 73 6.02 0.32 7.11
N MET A 74 7.11 0.92 6.61
CA MET A 74 8.31 1.16 7.43
C MET A 74 8.00 2.01 8.67
N ASN A 75 7.16 3.03 8.53
CA ASN A 75 6.74 3.88 9.66
C ASN A 75 5.85 3.15 10.69
N LEU A 76 5.32 1.98 10.33
CA LEU A 76 4.42 1.19 11.17
C LEU A 76 5.17 0.17 12.04
N GLU A 77 6.40 -0.16 11.66
CA GLU A 77 7.30 -1.07 12.39
C GLU A 77 8.25 -0.33 13.37
N LEU A 78 8.34 1.01 13.28
CA LEU A 78 9.11 1.88 14.17
C LEU A 78 8.31 2.27 15.43
#